data_AF-A0A127B7F4-F1
#
_entry.id   AF-A0A127B7F4-F1
#
_cell.length_a   1.000
_cell.length_b   1.000
_cell.length_c   1.000
_cell.angle_alpha   90.00
_cell.angle_beta   90.00
_cell.angle_gamma   90.00
#
_symmetry.space_group_name_H-M   'P 1'
#
loop_
_entity.id
_entity.type
_entity.pdbx_description
1 polymer ?
#
loop_
_entity_poly.entity_id
_entity_poly.type
_entity_poly.pdbx_seq_one_letter_code
_entity_poly.pdbx_strand_id
1 'polypeptide(L)'
;MNIRNIEKASNALAQSLRIKTSSKEASKIVEELAEEISGKFMENNTMILENIERLSQVMVELDKFRKEFLPFFQRFEVFAREFNTLVQNLEYVSKISDSIASVAKQTNLVALNASIEAARAGEAGRGFAVVADEIRRMAVQTMNLAKEIKDFNSRVMSQLDALRDALEVMDRIKEGTEILGRDIEVIVEISNVLSEISKEQEQFINDIKRLKGIALALRKFADMQDKYNKELATLLRLMVSEYSKEQLEEEGIL
;
A
#
# COMPACT_ATOMS: atom_id res chain seq x y z
N MET A 1 -38.52 23.97 71.95
CA MET A 1 -37.79 23.81 70.67
C MET A 1 -38.81 23.82 69.49
N ASN A 2 -38.61 24.59 68.41
CA ASN A 2 -39.67 24.84 67.40
C ASN A 2 -39.70 23.73 66.30
N ILE A 3 -40.88 23.16 65.99
CA ILE A 3 -41.17 22.17 64.91
C ILE A 3 -40.38 22.46 63.62
N ARG A 4 -40.24 23.74 63.28
CA ARG A 4 -39.52 24.21 62.09
C ARG A 4 -38.07 23.73 62.01
N ASN A 5 -37.39 23.48 63.13
CA ASN A 5 -36.03 22.96 63.15
C ASN A 5 -35.99 21.44 62.89
N ILE A 6 -36.97 20.69 63.39
CA ILE A 6 -37.14 19.26 63.10
C ILE A 6 -37.45 19.07 61.61
N GLU A 7 -38.33 19.89 61.05
CA GLU A 7 -38.67 19.86 59.63
C GLU A 7 -37.46 20.16 58.73
N LYS A 8 -36.67 21.19 59.07
CA LYS A 8 -35.41 21.50 58.36
C LYS A 8 -34.41 20.34 58.41
N ALA A 9 -34.20 19.75 59.58
CA ALA A 9 -33.29 18.62 59.74
C ALA A 9 -33.78 17.37 58.98
N SER A 10 -35.10 17.11 58.98
CA SER A 10 -35.73 16.01 58.22
C SER A 10 -35.54 16.21 56.71
N ASN A 11 -35.77 17.42 56.22
CA ASN A 11 -35.53 17.76 54.81
C ASN A 11 -34.05 17.64 54.43
N ALA A 12 -33.13 18.07 55.29
CA ALA A 12 -31.69 17.90 55.09
C ALA A 12 -31.28 16.42 55.04
N LEU A 13 -31.86 15.58 55.90
CA LEU A 13 -31.65 14.13 55.90
C LEU A 13 -32.16 13.50 54.59
N ALA A 14 -33.37 13.85 54.16
CA ALA A 14 -33.93 13.36 52.91
C ALA A 14 -33.07 13.75 51.69
N GLN A 15 -32.54 14.98 51.68
CA GLN A 15 -31.64 15.44 50.63
C GLN A 15 -30.29 14.70 50.66
N SER A 16 -29.68 14.53 51.83
CA SER A 16 -28.42 13.81 51.99
C SER A 16 -28.53 12.32 51.60
N LEU A 17 -29.65 11.66 51.93
CA LEU A 17 -29.94 10.30 51.47
C LEU A 17 -30.04 10.20 49.94
N ARG A 18 -30.67 11.19 49.29
CA ARG A 18 -30.71 11.27 47.81
C ARG A 18 -29.30 11.44 47.23
N ILE A 19 -28.51 12.36 47.79
CA ILE A 19 -27.12 12.60 47.37
C ILE A 19 -26.29 11.32 47.48
N LYS A 20 -26.39 10.59 48.59
CA LYS A 20 -25.70 9.30 48.78
C LYS A 20 -26.04 8.31 47.66
N THR A 21 -27.32 8.10 47.38
CA THR A 21 -27.77 7.16 46.34
C THR A 21 -27.24 7.57 44.97
N SER A 22 -27.42 8.85 44.61
CA SER A 22 -26.94 9.38 43.33
C SER A 22 -25.41 9.33 43.21
N SER A 23 -24.65 9.56 44.28
CA SER A 23 -23.18 9.42 44.26
C SER A 23 -22.74 7.97 44.09
N LYS A 24 -23.45 7.00 44.68
CA LYS A 24 -23.16 5.58 44.50
C LYS A 24 -23.48 5.11 43.07
N GLU A 25 -24.60 5.55 42.52
CA GLU A 25 -24.96 5.29 41.12
C GLU A 25 -23.96 5.92 40.15
N ALA A 26 -23.62 7.19 40.36
CA ALA A 26 -22.62 7.89 39.55
C ALA A 26 -21.25 7.21 39.63
N SER A 27 -20.81 6.78 40.82
CA SER A 27 -19.57 6.00 40.98
C SER A 27 -19.58 4.73 40.12
N LYS A 28 -20.68 3.97 40.16
CA LYS A 28 -20.82 2.72 39.40
C LYS A 28 -20.78 2.99 37.90
N ILE A 29 -21.52 4.00 37.42
CA ILE A 29 -21.56 4.37 36.00
C ILE A 29 -20.18 4.80 35.51
N VAL A 30 -19.46 5.62 36.28
CA VAL A 30 -18.10 6.07 35.90
C VAL A 30 -17.12 4.89 35.88
N GLU A 31 -17.25 3.94 36.81
CA GLU A 31 -16.38 2.75 36.87
C GLU A 31 -16.63 1.82 35.67
N GLU A 32 -17.90 1.51 35.36
CA GLU A 32 -18.28 0.71 34.19
C GLU A 32 -17.85 1.38 32.87
N LEU A 33 -18.09 2.69 32.73
CA LEU A 33 -17.69 3.44 31.54
C LEU A 33 -16.17 3.50 31.39
N ALA A 34 -15.43 3.70 32.47
CA ALA A 34 -13.97 3.70 32.44
C ALA A 34 -13.40 2.34 32.02
N GLU A 35 -14.03 1.23 32.44
CA GLU A 35 -13.63 -0.11 32.01
C GLU A 35 -13.93 -0.37 30.54
N GLU A 36 -15.14 -0.01 30.08
CA GLU A 36 -15.52 -0.18 28.67
C GLU A 36 -14.61 0.64 27.74
N ILE A 37 -14.39 1.93 28.04
CA ILE A 37 -13.53 2.80 27.23
C ILE A 37 -12.09 2.28 27.27
N SER A 38 -11.56 1.92 28.45
CA SER A 38 -10.20 1.39 28.54
C SER A 38 -10.02 0.12 27.71
N GLY A 39 -11.00 -0.78 27.71
CA GLY A 39 -10.97 -1.99 26.88
C GLY A 39 -10.91 -1.67 25.39
N LYS A 40 -11.78 -0.79 24.91
CA LYS A 40 -11.81 -0.36 23.50
C LYS A 40 -10.51 0.32 23.05
N PHE A 41 -9.93 1.18 23.90
CA PHE A 41 -8.64 1.81 23.59
C PHE A 41 -7.49 0.80 23.57
N MET A 42 -7.47 -0.18 24.47
CA MET A 42 -6.44 -1.22 24.44
C MET A 42 -6.56 -2.09 23.18
N GLU A 43 -7.77 -2.51 22.82
CA GLU A 43 -8.03 -3.29 21.60
C GLU A 43 -7.62 -2.51 20.34
N ASN A 44 -8.02 -1.24 20.24
CA ASN A 44 -7.61 -0.38 19.13
C ASN A 44 -6.09 -0.22 19.06
N ASN A 45 -5.41 -0.04 20.20
CA ASN A 45 -3.96 0.13 20.21
C ASN A 45 -3.24 -1.15 19.77
N THR A 46 -3.74 -2.33 20.18
CA THR A 46 -3.23 -3.60 19.68
C THR A 46 -3.39 -3.72 18.16
N MET A 47 -4.57 -3.39 17.61
CA MET A 47 -4.78 -3.41 16.16
C MET A 47 -3.87 -2.42 15.41
N ILE A 48 -3.62 -1.24 15.98
CA ILE A 48 -2.70 -0.25 15.40
C ILE A 48 -1.27 -0.81 15.34
N LEU A 49 -0.79 -1.42 16.41
CA LEU A 49 0.55 -2.03 16.46
C LEU A 49 0.68 -3.18 15.45
N GLU A 50 -0.33 -4.04 15.33
CA GLU A 50 -0.37 -5.08 14.30
C GLU A 50 -0.35 -4.50 12.88
N ASN A 51 -1.08 -3.41 12.63
CA ASN A 51 -1.07 -2.74 11.33
C ASN A 51 0.31 -2.14 11.01
N ILE A 52 0.98 -1.52 11.99
CA ILE A 52 2.36 -1.01 11.82
C ILE A 52 3.31 -2.16 11.46
N GLU A 53 3.20 -3.31 12.13
CA GLU A 53 4.01 -4.48 11.83
C GLU A 53 3.76 -4.99 10.40
N ARG A 54 2.50 -5.10 9.98
CA ARG A 54 2.13 -5.49 8.61
C ARG A 54 2.67 -4.52 7.57
N LEU A 55 2.56 -3.20 7.80
CA LEU A 55 3.12 -2.20 6.89
C LEU A 55 4.63 -2.31 6.79
N SER A 56 5.32 -2.54 7.90
CA SER A 56 6.77 -2.78 7.93
C SER A 56 7.16 -4.01 7.09
N GLN A 57 6.42 -5.11 7.21
CA GLN A 57 6.65 -6.31 6.38
C GLN A 57 6.46 -6.02 4.89
N VAL A 58 5.38 -5.33 4.52
CA VAL A 58 5.13 -4.91 3.13
C VAL A 58 6.26 -4.03 2.62
N MET A 59 6.74 -3.05 3.41
CA MET A 59 7.87 -2.21 3.02
C MET A 59 9.15 -3.00 2.73
N VAL A 60 9.44 -4.03 3.54
CA VAL A 60 10.61 -4.89 3.33
C VAL A 60 10.48 -5.67 2.02
N GLU A 61 9.31 -6.21 1.71
CA GLU A 61 9.06 -6.90 0.44
C GLU A 61 9.17 -5.96 -0.76
N LEU A 62 8.61 -4.74 -0.67
CA LEU A 62 8.69 -3.74 -1.73
C LEU A 62 10.12 -3.23 -1.96
N ASP A 63 10.90 -3.02 -0.89
CA ASP A 63 12.31 -2.63 -1.03
C ASP A 63 13.14 -3.76 -1.66
N LYS A 64 12.87 -5.02 -1.30
CA LYS A 64 13.50 -6.18 -1.93
C LYS A 64 13.15 -6.25 -3.42
N PHE A 65 11.87 -6.12 -3.76
CA PHE A 65 11.40 -6.08 -5.14
C PHE A 65 12.12 -4.98 -5.95
N ARG A 66 12.17 -3.76 -5.41
CA ARG A 66 12.87 -2.63 -6.03
C ARG A 66 14.36 -2.92 -6.27
N LYS A 67 15.05 -3.51 -5.28
CA LYS A 67 16.47 -3.87 -5.38
C LYS A 67 16.75 -4.95 -6.42
N GLU A 68 15.82 -5.89 -6.62
CA GLU A 68 15.94 -6.94 -7.64
C GLU A 68 15.67 -6.42 -9.05
N PHE A 69 14.74 -5.47 -9.20
CA PHE A 69 14.37 -4.90 -10.50
C PHE A 69 15.38 -3.88 -11.03
N LEU A 70 16.09 -3.14 -10.17
CA LEU A 70 17.02 -2.12 -10.63
C LEU A 70 18.16 -2.69 -11.51
N PRO A 71 18.88 -3.77 -11.13
CA PRO A 71 19.85 -4.42 -12.01
C PRO A 71 19.22 -5.08 -13.24
N PHE A 72 17.95 -5.49 -13.14
CA PHE A 72 17.21 -6.06 -14.26
C PHE A 72 16.98 -5.02 -15.36
N PHE A 73 16.56 -3.80 -15.01
CA PHE A 73 16.43 -2.70 -15.98
C PHE A 73 17.75 -2.37 -16.66
N GLN A 74 18.86 -2.33 -15.92
CA GLN A 74 20.18 -2.07 -16.51
C GLN A 74 20.55 -3.12 -17.56
N ARG A 75 20.33 -4.41 -17.26
CA ARG A 75 20.54 -5.49 -18.23
C ARG A 75 19.59 -5.38 -19.42
N PHE A 76 18.34 -4.98 -19.17
CA PHE A 76 17.36 -4.84 -20.22
C PHE A 76 17.67 -3.66 -21.16
N GLU A 77 18.16 -2.54 -20.65
CA GLU A 77 18.61 -1.41 -21.48
C GLU A 77 19.78 -1.80 -22.39
N VAL A 78 20.70 -2.64 -21.89
CA VAL A 78 21.78 -3.22 -22.72
C VAL A 78 21.18 -4.14 -23.79
N PHE A 79 20.27 -5.04 -23.41
CA PHE A 79 19.57 -5.91 -24.35
C PHE A 79 18.84 -5.11 -25.45
N ALA A 80 18.11 -4.06 -25.09
CA ALA A 80 17.39 -3.21 -26.04
C ALA A 80 18.34 -2.53 -27.04
N ARG A 81 19.54 -2.14 -26.60
CA ARG A 81 20.57 -1.57 -27.48
C ARG A 81 21.15 -2.60 -28.45
N GLU A 82 21.47 -3.80 -27.94
CA GLU A 82 21.97 -4.91 -28.77
C GLU A 82 20.91 -5.38 -29.78
N PHE A 83 19.65 -5.44 -29.35
CA PHE A 83 18.52 -5.74 -30.21
C PHE A 83 18.39 -4.73 -31.36
N ASN A 84 18.42 -3.43 -31.06
CA ASN A 84 18.39 -2.39 -32.09
C ASN A 84 19.58 -2.49 -33.06
N THR A 85 20.77 -2.82 -32.55
CA THR A 85 21.96 -3.05 -33.36
C THR A 85 21.78 -4.25 -34.29
N LEU A 86 21.18 -5.35 -33.79
CA LEU A 86 20.87 -6.52 -34.60
C LEU A 86 19.88 -6.19 -35.72
N VAL A 87 18.82 -5.43 -35.43
CA VAL A 87 17.85 -4.97 -36.44
C VAL A 87 18.57 -4.17 -37.54
N GLN A 88 19.43 -3.21 -37.17
CA GLN A 88 20.22 -2.43 -38.13
C GLN A 88 21.15 -3.29 -38.99
N ASN A 89 21.78 -4.30 -38.39
CA ASN A 89 22.64 -5.24 -39.13
C ASN A 89 21.84 -6.07 -40.14
N LEU A 90 20.64 -6.53 -39.80
CA LEU A 90 19.77 -7.27 -40.72
C LEU A 90 19.27 -6.38 -41.86
N GLU A 91 18.95 -5.12 -41.59
CA GLU A 91 18.63 -4.15 -42.65
C GLU A 91 19.81 -3.94 -43.61
N TYR A 92 21.03 -3.87 -43.06
CA TYR A 92 22.24 -3.77 -43.86
C TYR A 92 22.49 -5.02 -44.72
N VAL A 93 22.27 -6.22 -44.18
CA VAL A 93 22.32 -7.49 -44.94
C VAL A 93 21.31 -7.49 -46.09
N SER A 94 20.10 -6.96 -45.88
CA SER A 94 19.12 -6.82 -46.96
C SER A 94 19.64 -5.92 -48.09
N LYS A 95 20.25 -4.76 -47.75
CA LYS A 95 20.82 -3.84 -48.73
C LYS A 95 21.97 -4.46 -49.52
N ILE A 96 22.84 -5.23 -48.85
CA ILE A 96 23.92 -5.98 -49.52
C ILE A 96 23.34 -7.02 -50.47
N SER A 97 22.32 -7.78 -50.03
CA SER A 97 21.68 -8.81 -50.85
C SER A 97 21.07 -8.23 -52.13
N ASP A 98 20.40 -7.07 -52.01
CA ASP A 98 19.87 -6.33 -53.17
C ASP A 98 20.99 -5.86 -54.12
N SER A 99 22.13 -5.43 -53.57
CA SER A 99 23.31 -5.02 -54.35
C SER A 99 23.93 -6.22 -55.09
N ILE A 100 24.08 -7.38 -54.43
CA ILE A 100 24.57 -8.62 -55.05
C ILE A 100 23.65 -9.06 -56.18
N ALA A 101 22.33 -9.04 -55.96
CA ALA A 101 21.34 -9.38 -56.99
C ALA A 101 21.44 -8.44 -58.20
N SER A 102 21.66 -7.14 -57.97
CA SER A 102 21.87 -6.15 -59.03
C SER A 102 23.15 -6.41 -59.83
N VAL A 103 24.28 -6.66 -59.16
CA VAL A 103 25.55 -7.00 -59.82
C VAL A 103 25.42 -8.29 -60.63
N ALA A 104 24.82 -9.33 -60.05
CA ALA A 104 24.60 -10.60 -60.73
C ALA A 104 23.69 -10.44 -61.95
N LYS A 105 22.64 -9.61 -61.87
CA LYS A 105 21.79 -9.27 -63.03
C LYS A 105 22.59 -8.56 -64.13
N GLN A 106 23.47 -7.63 -63.78
CA GLN A 106 24.34 -6.97 -64.75
C GLN A 106 25.33 -7.95 -65.40
N THR A 107 25.98 -8.80 -64.61
CA THR A 107 26.89 -9.85 -65.11
C THR A 107 26.16 -10.81 -66.05
N ASN A 108 24.93 -11.21 -65.73
CA ASN A 108 24.10 -12.04 -66.60
C ASN A 108 23.82 -11.37 -67.95
N LEU A 109 23.56 -10.06 -67.97
CA LEU A 109 23.37 -9.30 -69.21
C LEU A 109 24.66 -9.18 -70.03
N VAL A 110 25.79 -8.93 -69.38
CA VAL A 110 27.11 -8.88 -70.05
C VAL A 110 27.46 -10.23 -70.66
N ALA A 111 27.27 -11.31 -69.91
CA ALA A 111 27.50 -12.68 -70.36
C ALA A 111 26.59 -13.06 -71.53
N LEU A 112 25.31 -12.66 -71.48
CA LEU A 112 24.38 -12.86 -72.61
C LEU A 112 24.87 -12.18 -73.88
N ASN A 113 25.30 -10.91 -73.78
CA ASN A 113 25.85 -10.19 -74.93
C ASN A 113 27.12 -10.86 -75.47
N ALA A 114 27.98 -11.37 -74.58
CA ALA A 114 29.18 -12.11 -74.97
C ALA A 114 28.86 -13.44 -75.68
N SER A 115 27.87 -14.21 -75.21
CA SER A 115 27.42 -15.43 -75.90
C SER A 115 26.88 -15.13 -77.30
N ILE A 116 26.13 -14.03 -77.46
CA ILE A 116 25.62 -13.59 -78.77
C ILE A 116 26.76 -13.25 -79.72
N GLU A 117 27.75 -12.48 -79.27
CA GLU A 117 28.88 -12.08 -80.13
C GLU A 117 29.80 -13.25 -80.44
N ALA A 118 29.98 -14.18 -79.50
CA ALA A 118 30.72 -15.42 -79.72
C ALA A 118 30.02 -16.32 -80.77
N ALA A 119 28.69 -16.41 -80.76
CA ALA A 119 27.94 -17.11 -81.80
C ALA A 119 28.09 -16.42 -83.18
N ARG A 120 28.15 -15.08 -83.19
CA ARG A 120 28.34 -14.28 -84.41
C ARG A 120 29.72 -14.48 -85.05
N ALA A 121 30.75 -14.73 -84.24
CA ALA A 121 32.11 -15.06 -84.70
C ALA A 121 32.25 -16.49 -85.27
N GLY A 122 31.19 -17.30 -85.24
CA GLY A 122 31.18 -18.65 -85.82
C GLY A 122 32.17 -19.59 -85.13
N GLU A 123 32.98 -20.32 -85.91
CA GLU A 123 33.95 -21.27 -85.35
C GLU A 123 35.02 -20.61 -84.48
N ALA A 124 35.43 -19.38 -84.79
CA ALA A 124 36.43 -18.64 -84.01
C ALA A 124 35.94 -18.26 -82.61
N GLY A 125 34.62 -18.18 -82.41
CA GLY A 125 33.98 -17.80 -81.14
C GLY A 125 33.59 -18.97 -80.23
N ARG A 126 33.74 -20.23 -80.66
CA ARG A 126 33.25 -21.40 -79.90
C ARG A 126 33.75 -21.45 -78.45
N GLY A 127 35.04 -21.19 -78.23
CA GLY A 127 35.62 -21.17 -76.88
C GLY A 127 35.04 -20.05 -76.00
N PHE A 128 34.84 -18.87 -76.58
CA PHE A 128 34.22 -17.73 -75.89
C PHE A 128 32.75 -17.97 -75.55
N ALA A 129 32.00 -18.67 -76.42
CA ALA A 129 30.61 -19.01 -76.17
C ALA A 129 30.45 -19.92 -74.93
N VAL A 130 31.34 -20.91 -74.77
CA VAL A 130 31.33 -21.81 -73.60
C VAL A 130 31.59 -21.03 -72.31
N VAL A 131 32.56 -20.11 -72.33
CA VAL A 131 32.89 -19.28 -71.16
C VAL A 131 31.73 -18.32 -70.83
N ALA A 132 31.14 -17.67 -71.82
CA ALA A 132 30.03 -16.75 -71.63
C ALA A 132 28.78 -17.45 -71.05
N ASP A 133 28.45 -18.66 -71.52
CA ASP A 133 27.36 -19.44 -70.96
C ASP A 133 27.62 -19.88 -69.50
N GLU A 134 28.86 -20.18 -69.14
CA GLU A 134 29.24 -20.50 -67.76
C GLU A 134 29.11 -19.28 -66.85
N ILE A 135 29.60 -18.10 -67.27
CA ILE A 135 29.42 -16.84 -66.54
C ILE A 135 27.93 -16.53 -66.36
N ARG A 136 27.11 -16.78 -67.39
CA ARG A 136 25.65 -16.58 -67.32
C ARG A 136 25.02 -17.50 -66.28
N ARG A 137 25.38 -18.79 -66.25
CA ARG A 137 24.92 -19.74 -65.22
C ARG A 137 25.31 -19.29 -63.82
N MET A 138 26.57 -18.89 -63.62
CA MET A 138 27.05 -18.38 -62.33
C MET A 138 26.26 -17.14 -61.89
N ALA A 139 26.00 -16.21 -62.80
CA ALA A 139 25.25 -14.99 -62.51
C ALA A 139 23.80 -15.29 -62.07
N VAL A 140 23.10 -16.19 -62.76
CA VAL A 140 21.75 -16.64 -62.35
C VAL A 140 21.79 -17.32 -60.98
N GLN A 141 22.79 -18.17 -60.74
CA GLN A 141 22.96 -18.82 -59.45
C GLN A 141 23.23 -17.81 -58.32
N THR A 142 24.04 -16.78 -58.56
CA THR A 142 24.29 -15.69 -57.60
C THR A 142 23.01 -14.89 -57.31
N MET A 143 22.16 -14.62 -58.31
CA MET A 143 20.86 -13.96 -58.08
C MET A 143 19.95 -14.80 -57.17
N ASN A 144 19.91 -16.12 -57.38
CA ASN A 144 19.09 -17.02 -56.55
C ASN A 144 19.60 -17.06 -55.10
N LEU A 145 20.92 -17.14 -54.89
CA LEU A 145 21.52 -17.09 -53.56
C LEU A 145 21.21 -15.77 -52.84
N ALA A 146 21.31 -14.64 -53.54
CA ALA A 146 20.96 -13.34 -52.98
C ALA A 146 19.49 -13.27 -52.54
N LYS A 147 18.58 -13.89 -53.32
CA LYS A 147 17.17 -14.01 -52.96
C LYS A 147 16.97 -14.88 -51.71
N GLU A 148 17.64 -16.03 -51.63
CA GLU A 148 17.56 -16.92 -50.46
C GLU A 148 18.04 -16.22 -49.18
N ILE A 149 19.12 -15.44 -49.25
CA ILE A 149 19.60 -14.61 -48.13
C ILE A 149 18.53 -13.61 -47.71
N LYS A 150 17.89 -12.94 -48.67
CA LYS A 150 16.82 -11.96 -48.38
C LYS A 150 15.60 -12.61 -47.72
N ASP A 151 15.17 -13.76 -48.23
CA ASP A 151 14.04 -14.51 -47.69
C ASP A 151 14.34 -15.07 -46.28
N PHE A 152 15.59 -15.47 -46.03
CA PHE A 152 16.06 -15.82 -44.69
C PHE A 152 16.06 -14.61 -43.75
N ASN A 153 16.62 -13.49 -44.19
CA ASN A 153 16.68 -12.25 -43.42
C ASN A 153 15.29 -11.74 -43.02
N SER A 154 14.33 -11.78 -43.95
CA SER A 154 12.94 -11.38 -43.68
C SER A 154 12.27 -12.28 -42.62
N ARG A 155 12.54 -13.60 -42.66
CA ARG A 155 12.07 -14.51 -41.61
C ARG A 155 12.65 -14.16 -40.25
N VAL A 156 13.95 -13.86 -40.17
CA VAL A 156 14.59 -13.42 -38.91
C VAL A 156 13.97 -12.10 -38.43
N MET A 157 13.77 -11.10 -39.29
CA MET A 157 13.12 -9.85 -38.90
C MET A 157 11.71 -10.08 -38.33
N SER A 158 10.90 -10.95 -38.95
CA SER A 158 9.56 -11.26 -38.43
C SER A 158 9.58 -11.94 -37.06
N GLN A 159 10.61 -12.74 -36.77
CA GLN A 159 10.81 -13.34 -35.44
C GLN A 159 11.20 -12.28 -34.40
N LEU A 160 11.85 -11.20 -34.82
CA LEU A 160 12.22 -10.08 -33.96
C LEU A 160 11.06 -9.14 -33.65
N ASP A 161 9.98 -9.14 -34.44
CA ASP A 161 8.82 -8.28 -34.13
C ASP A 161 8.18 -8.66 -32.77
N ALA A 162 8.10 -9.95 -32.43
CA ALA A 162 7.63 -10.38 -31.10
C ALA A 162 8.52 -9.89 -29.95
N LEU A 163 9.79 -9.58 -30.22
CA LEU A 163 10.73 -9.02 -29.23
C LEU A 163 10.58 -7.50 -29.10
N ARG A 164 9.97 -6.80 -30.07
CA ARG A 164 9.62 -5.37 -29.94
C ARG A 164 8.53 -5.16 -28.91
N ASP A 165 7.50 -6.01 -28.91
CA ASP A 165 6.43 -5.95 -27.90
C ASP A 165 7.01 -6.11 -26.48
N ALA A 166 8.04 -6.95 -26.32
CA ALA A 166 8.74 -7.11 -25.05
C ALA A 166 9.48 -5.83 -24.60
N LEU A 167 9.97 -5.00 -25.53
CA LEU A 167 10.57 -3.69 -25.20
C LEU A 167 9.51 -2.73 -24.64
N GLU A 168 8.33 -2.65 -25.28
CA GLU A 168 7.23 -1.79 -24.80
C GLU A 168 6.72 -2.21 -23.42
N VAL A 169 6.60 -3.51 -23.18
CA VAL A 169 6.22 -4.05 -21.86
C VAL A 169 7.22 -3.61 -20.79
N MET A 170 8.51 -3.55 -21.10
CA MET A 170 9.50 -3.13 -20.12
C MET A 170 9.47 -1.66 -19.77
N ASP A 171 9.17 -0.79 -20.73
CA ASP A 171 8.98 0.64 -20.43
C ASP A 171 7.81 0.82 -19.44
N ARG A 172 6.71 0.06 -19.62
CA ARG A 172 5.59 0.06 -18.66
C ARG A 172 5.99 -0.49 -17.28
N ILE A 173 6.83 -1.51 -17.24
CA ILE A 173 7.34 -2.08 -15.96
C ILE A 173 8.25 -1.08 -15.25
N LYS A 174 9.04 -0.29 -15.99
CA LYS A 174 9.87 0.80 -15.47
C LYS A 174 9.01 1.88 -14.81
N GLU A 175 8.00 2.38 -15.51
CA GLU A 175 7.02 3.32 -14.94
C GLU A 175 6.33 2.76 -13.69
N GLY A 176 5.93 1.49 -13.73
CA GLY A 176 5.32 0.81 -12.58
C GLY A 176 6.24 0.75 -11.36
N THR A 177 7.56 0.57 -11.57
CA THR A 177 8.55 0.56 -10.49
C THR A 177 8.78 1.96 -9.90
N GLU A 178 8.68 3.01 -10.71
CA GLU A 178 8.74 4.41 -10.24
C GLU A 178 7.50 4.77 -9.41
N ILE A 179 6.31 4.33 -9.82
CA ILE A 179 5.08 4.46 -9.02
C ILE A 179 5.26 3.76 -7.67
N LEU A 180 5.78 2.53 -7.68
CA LEU A 180 6.03 1.76 -6.47
C LEU A 180 6.97 2.49 -5.49
N GLY A 181 7.97 3.21 -6.01
CA GLY A 181 8.85 4.05 -5.19
C GLY A 181 8.09 5.09 -4.39
N ARG A 182 7.08 5.74 -4.99
CA ARG A 182 6.21 6.71 -4.32
C ARG A 182 5.26 6.05 -3.32
N ASP A 183 4.73 4.87 -3.65
CA ASP A 183 3.86 4.11 -2.73
C ASP A 183 4.59 3.74 -1.43
N ILE A 184 5.88 3.41 -1.51
CA ILE A 184 6.72 3.16 -0.32
C ILE A 184 6.80 4.40 0.58
N GLU A 185 6.97 5.60 0.01
CA GLU A 185 7.01 6.85 0.78
C GLU A 185 5.68 7.10 1.52
N VAL A 186 4.56 6.88 0.84
CA VAL A 186 3.22 7.00 1.45
C VAL A 186 3.04 5.99 2.60
N ILE A 187 3.52 4.76 2.46
CA ILE A 187 3.44 3.75 3.53
C ILE A 187 4.25 4.17 4.76
N VAL A 188 5.42 4.81 4.56
CA VAL A 188 6.22 5.37 5.67
C VAL A 188 5.43 6.45 6.40
N GLU A 189 4.77 7.36 5.68
CA GLU A 189 3.92 8.39 6.28
C GLU A 189 2.76 7.80 7.08
N ILE A 190 2.06 6.81 6.53
CA ILE A 190 0.97 6.10 7.23
C ILE A 190 1.49 5.44 8.51
N SER A 191 2.65 4.79 8.45
CA SER A 191 3.24 4.12 9.61
C SER A 191 3.59 5.12 10.72
N ASN A 192 4.08 6.31 10.36
CA ASN A 192 4.35 7.39 11.32
C ASN A 192 3.07 7.90 11.98
N VAL A 193 2.02 8.17 11.19
CA VAL A 193 0.71 8.60 11.70
C VAL A 193 0.13 7.56 12.66
N LEU A 194 0.18 6.27 12.31
CA LEU A 194 -0.28 5.20 13.19
C LEU A 194 0.52 5.13 14.49
N SER A 195 1.84 5.37 14.44
CA SER A 195 2.68 5.44 15.63
C SER A 195 2.29 6.60 16.56
N GLU A 196 1.95 7.76 15.99
CA GLU A 196 1.44 8.89 16.77
C GLU A 196 0.10 8.59 17.42
N ILE A 197 -0.84 8.00 16.67
CA ILE A 197 -2.14 7.59 17.22
C ILE A 197 -1.95 6.58 18.36
N SER A 198 -1.03 5.61 18.22
CA SER A 198 -0.73 4.65 19.29
C SER A 198 -0.27 5.34 20.58
N LYS A 199 0.61 6.35 20.47
CA LYS A 199 1.07 7.15 21.61
C LYS A 199 -0.07 7.96 22.24
N GLU A 200 -0.94 8.55 21.43
CA GLU A 200 -2.13 9.27 21.93
C GLU A 200 -3.08 8.34 22.67
N GLN A 201 -3.31 7.12 22.17
CA GLN A 201 -4.13 6.12 22.85
C GLN A 201 -3.57 5.72 24.21
N GLU A 202 -2.25 5.61 24.35
CA GLU A 202 -1.62 5.37 25.65
C GLU A 202 -1.87 6.53 26.64
N GLN A 203 -1.85 7.78 26.15
CA GLN A 203 -2.22 8.95 26.97
C GLN A 203 -3.69 8.89 27.40
N PHE A 204 -4.60 8.55 26.49
CA PHE A 204 -6.02 8.39 26.82
C PHE A 204 -6.26 7.30 27.87
N ILE A 205 -5.54 6.18 27.82
CA ILE A 205 -5.60 5.14 28.87
C ILE A 205 -5.21 5.72 30.23
N ASN A 206 -4.22 6.61 30.28
CA ASN A 206 -3.84 7.27 31.54
C ASN A 206 -4.90 8.27 32.03
N ASP A 207 -5.59 8.97 31.13
CA ASP A 207 -6.73 9.83 31.52
C ASP A 207 -7.93 9.02 32.01
N ILE A 208 -8.19 7.85 31.42
CA ILE A 208 -9.24 6.93 31.89
C ILE A 208 -8.92 6.40 33.30
N LYS A 209 -7.64 6.16 33.63
CA LYS A 209 -7.24 5.83 35.02
C LYS A 209 -7.62 6.94 36.01
N ARG A 210 -7.58 8.22 35.60
CA ARG A 210 -8.03 9.34 36.43
C ARG A 210 -9.54 9.31 36.67
N LEU A 211 -10.34 8.89 35.68
CA LEU A 211 -11.79 8.67 35.84
C LEU A 211 -12.10 7.60 36.89
N LYS A 212 -11.34 6.49 36.94
CA LYS A 212 -11.45 5.50 38.02
C LYS A 212 -11.18 6.13 39.41
N GLY A 213 -10.28 7.11 39.48
CA GLY A 213 -10.05 7.92 40.68
C GLY A 213 -11.28 8.74 41.11
N ILE A 214 -12.02 9.30 40.16
CA ILE A 214 -13.28 10.02 40.42
C ILE A 214 -14.36 9.06 40.94
N ALA A 215 -14.50 7.87 40.34
CA ALA A 215 -15.41 6.84 40.86
C ALA A 215 -15.09 6.50 42.32
N LEU A 216 -13.81 6.29 42.65
CA LEU A 216 -13.38 6.03 44.03
C LEU A 216 -13.72 7.20 44.98
N ALA A 217 -13.55 8.46 44.53
CA ALA A 217 -13.91 9.63 45.31
C ALA A 217 -15.43 9.73 45.55
N LEU A 218 -16.24 9.48 44.52
CA LEU A 218 -17.71 9.44 44.63
C LEU A 218 -18.17 8.35 45.60
N ARG A 219 -17.55 7.17 45.56
CA ARG A 219 -17.83 6.07 46.50
C ARG A 219 -17.51 6.48 47.94
N LYS A 220 -16.32 7.05 48.18
CA LYS A 220 -15.93 7.56 49.51
C LYS A 220 -16.87 8.66 50.00
N PHE A 221 -17.31 9.54 49.11
CA PHE A 221 -18.27 10.59 49.42
C PHE A 221 -19.64 10.00 49.81
N ALA A 222 -20.13 8.99 49.09
CA ALA A 222 -21.35 8.28 49.44
C ALA A 222 -21.26 7.58 50.81
N ASP A 223 -20.11 6.97 51.13
CA ASP A 223 -19.86 6.34 52.43
C ASP A 223 -19.83 7.38 53.57
N MET A 224 -19.24 8.56 53.32
CA MET A 224 -19.24 9.67 54.26
C MET A 224 -20.66 10.21 54.50
N GLN A 225 -21.47 10.36 53.43
CA GLN A 225 -22.88 10.73 53.56
C GLN A 225 -23.66 9.66 54.34
N ASP A 226 -23.35 8.37 54.21
CA ASP A 226 -24.00 7.32 55.01
C ASP A 226 -23.74 7.52 56.51
N LYS A 227 -22.50 7.83 56.89
CA LYS A 227 -22.16 8.14 58.28
C LYS A 227 -22.89 9.39 58.78
N TYR A 228 -22.87 10.47 57.99
CA TYR A 228 -23.56 11.72 58.33
C TYR A 228 -25.08 11.53 58.46
N ASN A 229 -25.70 10.76 57.55
CA ASN A 229 -27.12 10.42 57.60
C ASN A 229 -27.49 9.66 58.89
N LYS A 230 -26.64 8.73 59.34
CA LYS A 230 -26.84 8.01 60.61
C LYS A 230 -26.80 8.95 61.82
N GLU A 231 -25.84 9.88 61.85
CA GLU A 231 -25.72 10.89 62.91
C GLU A 231 -26.92 11.84 62.92
N LEU A 232 -27.30 12.37 61.75
CA LEU A 232 -28.44 13.29 61.61
C LEU A 232 -29.77 12.62 61.94
N ALA A 233 -29.96 11.35 61.55
CA ALA A 233 -31.13 10.56 61.94
C ALA A 233 -31.20 10.34 63.46
N THR A 234 -30.05 10.14 64.11
CA THR A 234 -29.99 10.02 65.58
C THR A 234 -30.35 11.35 66.25
N LEU A 235 -29.80 12.46 65.76
CA LEU A 235 -30.11 13.80 66.25
C LEU A 235 -31.61 14.13 66.08
N LEU A 236 -32.18 13.81 64.92
CA LEU A 236 -33.63 13.97 64.65
C LEU A 236 -34.49 13.20 65.65
N ARG A 237 -34.13 11.95 65.97
CA ARG A 237 -34.85 11.16 66.99
C ARG A 237 -34.79 11.82 68.36
N LEU A 238 -33.64 12.38 68.73
CA LEU A 238 -33.48 13.11 70.00
C LEU A 238 -34.33 14.38 70.01
N MET A 239 -34.27 15.20 68.95
CA MET A 239 -35.07 16.43 68.84
C MET A 239 -36.57 16.17 68.88
N VAL A 240 -37.05 15.12 68.20
CA VAL A 240 -38.47 14.72 68.24
C VAL A 240 -38.86 14.27 69.64
N SER A 241 -38.01 13.48 70.32
CA SER A 241 -38.23 13.02 71.69
C SER A 241 -38.27 14.18 72.70
N GLU A 242 -37.35 15.14 72.60
CA GLU A 242 -37.35 16.35 73.43
C GLU A 242 -38.58 17.22 73.17
N TYR A 243 -38.96 17.42 71.91
CA TYR A 243 -40.18 18.15 71.55
C TYR A 243 -41.44 17.49 72.12
N SER A 244 -41.57 16.17 72.01
CA SER A 244 -42.69 15.44 72.61
C SER A 244 -42.75 15.57 74.14
N LYS A 245 -41.60 15.61 74.83
CA LYS A 245 -41.55 15.83 76.28
C LYS A 245 -41.95 17.25 76.67
N GLU A 246 -41.43 18.26 75.98
CA GLU A 246 -41.81 19.66 76.20
C GLU A 246 -43.32 19.88 75.98
N GLN A 247 -43.93 19.24 74.98
CA GLN A 247 -45.38 19.34 74.77
C GLN A 247 -46.20 18.67 75.88
N LEU A 248 -45.76 17.52 76.41
CA LEU A 248 -46.42 16.84 77.53
C LEU A 248 -46.33 17.63 78.84
N GLU A 249 -45.22 18.35 79.05
CA GLU A 249 -45.03 19.27 80.17
C GLU A 249 -45.88 20.56 80.01
N GLU A 250 -46.00 21.11 78.79
CA GLU A 250 -46.86 22.27 78.49
C GLU A 250 -48.37 21.95 78.58
N GLU A 251 -48.78 20.71 78.28
CA GLU A 251 -50.17 20.23 78.41
C GLU A 251 -50.55 19.76 79.83
N GLY A 252 -49.60 19.74 80.78
CA GLY A 252 -49.83 19.36 82.18
C GLY A 252 -50.12 17.87 82.41
N ILE A 253 -49.55 17.00 81.58
CA ILE A 253 -49.77 15.53 81.60
C ILE A 253 -48.62 14.79 82.32
N LEU A 254 -47.56 15.51 82.73
CA LEU A 254 -46.45 15.05 83.57
C LEU A 254 -46.29 15.98 84.78
#